data_AF-A0A348TNX1-F1
#
_entry.id   AF-A0A348TNX1-F1
#
_cell.length_a   1.000
_cell.length_b   1.000
_cell.length_c   1.000
_cell.angle_alpha   90.00
_cell.angle_beta   90.00
_cell.angle_gamma   90.00
#
_symmetry.space_group_name_H-M   'P 1'
#
loop_
_entity.id
_entity.type
_entity.pdbx_description
1 polymer ?
#
loop_
_entity_poly.entity_id
_entity_poly.type
_entity_poly.pdbx_seq_one_letter_code
_entity_poly.pdbx_strand_id
1 'polypeptide(L)' 'QHLKKDGYLLLSGFFEYDLDEIFERTEPNGLEYLGRKNKNNWISPVFRKK' A
#
# COMPACT_ATOMS: atom_id res chain seq x y z
N GLN A 1 8.41 4.73 -14.05
CA GLN A 1 7.10 4.10 -13.73
C GLN A 1 7.11 2.67 -14.25
N HIS A 2 7.08 1.67 -13.37
CA HIS A 2 7.20 0.25 -13.74
C HIS A 2 5.90 -0.54 -13.56
N LEU A 3 4.90 0.04 -12.89
CA LEU A 3 3.61 -0.59 -12.64
C LEU A 3 2.62 -0.18 -13.73
N LYS A 4 2.01 -1.18 -14.40
CA LYS A 4 0.98 -0.95 -15.41
C LYS A 4 -0.31 -0.45 -14.76
N LYS A 5 -1.19 0.16 -15.56
CA LYS A 5 -2.57 0.43 -15.16
C LYS A 5 -3.23 -0.84 -14.62
N ASP A 6 -4.00 -0.71 -13.54
CA ASP A 6 -4.64 -1.81 -12.78
C ASP A 6 -3.66 -2.83 -12.17
N GLY A 7 -2.35 -2.55 -12.20
CA GLY A 7 -1.34 -3.37 -11.54
C GLY A 7 -1.41 -3.24 -10.03
N TYR A 8 -1.11 -4.34 -9.33
CA TYR A 8 -1.09 -4.39 -7.87
C TYR A 8 0.29 -4.06 -7.31
N LEU A 9 0.32 -3.27 -6.26
CA LEU A 9 1.48 -3.08 -5.39
C LEU A 9 1.20 -3.77 -4.06
N LEU A 10 1.97 -4.82 -3.77
CA LEU A 10 1.89 -5.59 -2.53
C LEU A 10 3.12 -5.24 -1.68
N LEU A 11 2.87 -4.70 -0.50
CA LEU A 11 3.93 -4.35 0.45
C LEU A 11 3.82 -5.23 1.69
N SER A 12 4.94 -5.43 2.38
CA SER A 12 5.01 -6.20 3.62
C SER A 12 6.20 -5.73 4.45
N GLY A 13 6.26 -6.13 5.73
CA GLY A 13 7.34 -5.74 6.63
C GLY A 13 7.18 -4.34 7.23
N PHE A 14 5.95 -3.82 7.29
CA PHE A 14 5.63 -2.54 7.91
C PHE A 14 4.89 -2.74 9.22
N PHE A 15 5.03 -1.82 10.15
CA PHE A 15 4.20 -1.76 11.34
C PHE A 15 2.88 -1.03 11.06
N GLU A 16 1.90 -1.25 11.93
CA GLU A 16 0.57 -0.65 11.81
C GLU A 16 0.60 0.89 11.75
N TYR A 17 1.47 1.52 12.52
CA TYR A 17 1.61 2.98 12.55
C TYR A 17 2.31 3.57 11.32
N ASP A 18 2.99 2.75 10.51
CA ASP A 18 3.61 3.21 9.26
C ASP A 18 2.56 3.47 8.17
N LEU A 19 1.32 2.99 8.37
CA LEU A 19 0.29 3.00 7.33
C LEU A 19 -0.03 4.42 6.84
N ASP A 20 -0.11 5.39 7.75
CA ASP A 20 -0.45 6.77 7.40
C ASP A 20 0.62 7.38 6.47
N GLU A 21 1.90 7.17 6.78
CA GLU A 21 3.00 7.62 5.91
C GLU A 21 2.98 6.93 4.54
N ILE A 22 2.67 5.63 4.51
CA ILE A 22 2.51 4.89 3.26
C ILE A 22 1.38 5.48 2.42
N PHE A 23 0.25 5.84 3.04
CA PHE A 23 -0.86 6.50 2.34
C PHE A 23 -0.47 7.85 1.76
N GLU A 24 0.16 8.71 2.56
CA GLU A 24 0.60 10.04 2.13
C GLU A 24 1.54 9.98 0.91
N ARG A 25 2.35 8.92 0.81
CA ARG A 25 3.24 8.70 -0.34
C ARG A 25 2.54 8.05 -1.53
N THR A 26 1.60 7.15 -1.31
CA THR A 26 0.99 6.36 -2.39
C THR A 26 -0.16 7.09 -3.10
N GLU A 27 -0.97 7.86 -2.37
CA GLU A 27 -2.14 8.56 -2.94
C GLU A 27 -1.76 9.54 -4.07
N PRO A 28 -0.77 10.45 -3.91
CA PRO A 28 -0.38 11.38 -4.97
C PRO A 28 0.21 10.69 -6.19
N ASN A 29 0.66 9.44 -6.02
CA ASN A 29 1.19 8.60 -7.09
C ASN A 29 0.10 7.79 -7.82
N GLY A 30 -1.19 8.05 -7.55
CA GLY A 30 -2.31 7.39 -8.21
C GLY A 30 -2.43 5.91 -7.83
N LEU A 31 -2.03 5.56 -6.61
CA LEU A 31 -2.22 4.23 -6.04
C LEU A 31 -3.47 4.25 -5.15
N GLU A 32 -4.47 3.48 -5.54
CA GLU A 32 -5.69 3.25 -4.77
C GLU A 32 -5.43 2.20 -3.70
N TYR A 33 -5.73 2.49 -2.44
CA TYR A 33 -5.66 1.50 -1.38
C TYR A 33 -6.83 0.53 -1.44
N LEU A 34 -6.52 -0.77 -1.42
CA LEU A 34 -7.52 -1.84 -1.44
C LEU A 34 -7.73 -2.50 -0.08
N GLY A 35 -6.81 -2.29 0.87
CA GLY A 35 -6.87 -2.91 2.19
C GLY A 35 -5.50 -3.35 2.69
N ARG A 36 -5.50 -4.03 3.84
CA ARG A 36 -4.29 -4.61 4.45
C ARG A 36 -4.58 -5.96 5.07
N LYS A 37 -3.56 -6.80 5.14
CA LYS A 37 -3.51 -7.92 6.09
C LYS A 37 -2.72 -7.49 7.31
N ASN A 38 -3.18 -7.90 8.49
CA ASN A 38 -2.49 -7.66 9.75
C ASN A 38 -2.09 -8.99 10.40
N LYS A 39 -0.93 -9.01 11.05
CA LYS A 39 -0.47 -10.09 11.93
C LYS A 39 0.25 -9.47 13.11
N ASN A 40 -0.40 -9.45 14.27
CA ASN A 40 0.01 -8.63 15.41
C ASN A 40 0.17 -7.18 14.94
N ASN A 41 1.32 -6.55 15.22
CA ASN A 41 1.59 -5.17 14.85
C ASN A 41 2.13 -5.03 13.42
N TRP A 42 2.30 -6.13 12.68
CA TRP A 42 2.79 -6.11 11.31
C TRP A 42 1.65 -6.04 10.31
N ILE A 43 1.83 -5.22 9.27
CA ILE A 43 0.85 -5.03 8.21
C ILE A 43 1.44 -5.36 6.85
N SER A 44 0.55 -5.69 5.92
CA SER A 44 0.87 -5.87 4.50
C SER A 44 -0.23 -5.19 3.68
N PRO A 45 -0.05 -3.90 3.34
CA PRO A 45 -1.04 -3.14 2.60
C PRO A 45 -0.99 -3.48 1.10
N VAL A 46 -2.14 -3.34 0.46
CA VAL A 46 -2.36 -3.62 -0.95
C VAL A 46 -2.87 -2.37 -1.64
N PHE A 47 -2.23 -2.01 -2.75
CA PHE A 47 -2.66 -0.91 -3.59
C PHE A 47 -2.85 -1.34 -5.03
N ARG A 48 -3.66 -0.60 -5.78
CA ARG A 48 -3.84 -0.74 -7.22
C ARG A 48 -3.50 0.56 -7.93
N LYS A 49 -2.75 0.46 -9.02
CA LYS A 49 -2.46 1.62 -9.87
C LYS A 49 -3.70 2.02 -10.66
N LYS A 50 -4.19 3.25 -10.42
CA LYS A 50 -5.23 3.87 -11.25
C LYS A 50 -4.72 4.14 -12.67
#